data_AF-A0AAD5CPW6-F1
#
_entry.id   AF-A0AAD5CPW6-F1
#
_cell.length_a   1.000
_cell.length_b   1.000
_cell.length_c   1.000
_cell.angle_alpha   90.00
_cell.angle_beta   90.00
_cell.angle_gamma   90.00
#
_symmetry.space_group_name_H-M   'P 1'
#
loop_
_entity.id
_entity.type
_entity.pdbx_description
1 polymer ?
#
loop_
_entity_poly.entity_id
_entity_poly.type
_entity_poly.pdbx_seq_one_letter_code
_entity_poly.pdbx_strand_id
1 'polypeptide(L)'
;MASSLLRSPMAPPTDLNNRSGIISSWCKSSSASTHSSTLFAKNYRLTYSRDCNMIAKTSAVTDLMTGYLDETCLTEVVVDKEPSVSTILMNFENEFDPYGATSTPLYQTATFKQSSATEYGAYDYTRGGNPTRDVLETLMAKLDKADRALCFTSGMAALSAVSHLVNPGEEIVAGEDIYGGSDRLLSEVIPKRGVVVKRVDTTNLDMVASAIGPETKLVWLESPTNPQQQISDIRHYVSDIVSTVGTWSRLGEELYFFQNSEGAGLAPFDCWICLRGAKTMALRVERQQENAQKIAEFLASHPLVTKVNYAGLPNHPGHALHYSQAKGAGSVLSFETGSLALSKHVVENTKYFGITVSFGTVKSLISLPSFMSHAVIPKEVRKARGLTDDLIRISVGIEDVDDLIADLDHALKTGPV
;
A
#
# COMPACT_ATOMS: atom_id res chain seq x y z
N MET A 1 13.10 1.07 -48.54
CA MET A 1 13.96 1.94 -47.70
C MET A 1 13.09 2.56 -46.61
N ALA A 2 13.10 2.00 -45.41
CA ALA A 2 12.50 2.60 -44.23
C ALA A 2 13.44 2.24 -43.08
N SER A 3 14.25 3.21 -42.65
CA SER A 3 15.28 3.01 -41.63
C SER A 3 14.68 3.10 -40.24
N SER A 4 14.97 2.06 -39.45
CA SER A 4 14.82 1.97 -38.01
C SER A 4 15.58 3.07 -37.27
N LEU A 5 14.92 3.75 -36.34
CA LEU A 5 15.57 4.48 -35.24
C LEU A 5 14.79 4.22 -33.96
N LEU A 6 15.09 3.08 -33.34
CA LEU A 6 14.87 2.85 -31.91
C LEU A 6 15.76 3.84 -31.14
N ARG A 7 15.17 4.70 -30.31
CA ARG A 7 15.91 5.58 -29.38
C ARG A 7 15.86 4.99 -27.97
N SER A 8 17.01 4.97 -27.30
CA SER A 8 17.19 4.56 -25.90
C SER A 8 16.37 5.41 -24.91
N PRO A 9 15.90 4.82 -23.80
CA PRO A 9 15.35 5.59 -22.68
C PRO A 9 16.48 6.32 -21.93
N MET A 10 16.26 7.58 -21.57
CA MET A 10 17.20 8.43 -20.84
C MET A 10 17.27 8.03 -19.36
N ALA A 11 18.49 8.04 -18.81
CA ALA A 11 18.75 7.87 -17.39
C ALA A 11 18.26 9.08 -16.57
N PRO A 12 17.83 8.89 -15.31
CA PRO A 12 17.42 9.99 -14.44
C PRO A 12 18.63 10.84 -14.02
N PRO A 13 18.47 12.16 -13.81
CA PRO A 13 19.58 13.04 -13.46
C PRO A 13 20.07 12.77 -12.04
N THR A 14 21.33 12.37 -11.92
CA THR A 14 22.11 12.43 -10.68
C THR A 14 22.68 13.83 -10.48
N ASP A 15 22.64 14.28 -9.23
CA ASP A 15 23.51 15.30 -8.63
C ASP A 15 23.23 16.79 -8.96
N LEU A 16 22.46 17.45 -8.08
CA LEU A 16 22.31 18.91 -8.01
C LEU A 16 23.17 19.49 -6.89
N ASN A 17 24.49 19.53 -7.10
CA ASN A 17 25.40 20.33 -6.29
C ASN A 17 26.48 20.99 -7.17
N ASN A 18 26.10 22.02 -7.92
CA ASN A 18 27.04 23.09 -8.29
C ASN A 18 26.34 24.26 -8.99
N ARG A 19 26.12 25.37 -8.28
CA ARG A 19 26.03 26.70 -8.90
C ARG A 19 26.63 27.77 -7.99
N SER A 20 27.95 27.93 -8.12
CA SER A 20 28.64 29.20 -7.87
C SER A 20 28.86 29.90 -9.21
N GLY A 21 28.33 31.10 -9.41
CA GLY A 21 28.79 31.94 -10.52
C GLY A 21 27.86 33.05 -11.00
N ILE A 22 28.24 34.28 -10.64
CA ILE A 22 28.19 35.49 -11.47
C ILE A 22 26.81 36.20 -11.58
N ILE A 23 26.63 37.24 -10.74
CA ILE A 23 25.87 38.43 -11.10
C ILE A 23 26.82 39.63 -11.00
N SER A 24 27.09 40.25 -12.15
CA SER A 24 27.86 41.48 -12.29
C SER A 24 26.96 42.72 -12.17
N SER A 25 27.27 43.55 -11.18
CA SER A 25 27.30 45.03 -11.13
C SER A 25 26.40 45.86 -12.05
N TRP A 26 25.70 46.87 -11.50
CA TRP A 26 25.72 48.27 -11.99
C TRP A 26 25.36 49.29 -10.86
N CYS A 27 26.30 50.22 -10.62
CA CYS A 27 26.32 51.56 -9.97
C CYS A 27 25.52 51.87 -8.68
N LYS A 28 26.16 52.26 -7.55
CA LYS A 28 26.76 53.58 -7.16
C LYS A 28 25.72 54.73 -7.18
N SER A 29 25.53 55.60 -6.18
CA SER A 29 26.24 55.96 -4.95
C SER A 29 25.42 57.03 -4.20
N SER A 30 25.42 57.05 -2.87
CA SER A 30 25.57 58.26 -2.03
C SER A 30 25.58 57.89 -0.54
N SER A 31 26.10 58.82 0.26
CA SER A 31 26.96 58.65 1.42
C SER A 31 26.27 58.61 2.80
N ALA A 32 26.89 57.83 3.69
CA ALA A 32 27.15 58.05 5.12
C ALA A 32 26.03 58.53 6.07
N SER A 33 25.66 57.69 7.04
CA SER A 33 25.99 57.95 8.46
C SER A 33 25.82 56.68 9.30
N THR A 34 26.74 56.53 10.24
CA THR A 34 26.88 55.44 11.21
C THR A 34 25.83 55.52 12.31
N HIS A 35 25.08 54.44 12.55
CA HIS A 35 24.66 54.07 13.89
C HIS A 35 24.55 52.54 14.05
N SER A 36 25.20 52.08 15.11
CA SER A 36 25.29 50.71 15.58
C SER A 36 24.01 50.30 16.30
N SER A 37 23.41 49.18 15.90
CA SER A 37 22.52 48.40 16.77
C SER A 37 22.70 46.90 16.48
N THR A 38 23.55 46.29 17.29
CA THR A 38 23.68 44.84 17.45
C THR A 38 22.37 44.22 17.93
N LEU A 39 21.78 43.34 17.11
CA LEU A 39 20.74 42.40 17.51
C LEU A 39 21.30 40.98 17.33
N PHE A 40 21.82 40.43 18.43
CA PHE A 40 22.18 39.02 18.53
C PHE A 40 20.89 38.18 18.67
N ALA A 41 20.53 37.42 17.64
CA ALA A 41 19.54 36.35 17.78
C ALA A 41 20.23 35.12 18.37
N LYS A 42 19.80 34.74 19.58
CA LYS A 42 20.27 33.56 20.32
C LYS A 42 19.93 32.27 19.58
N ASN A 43 20.95 31.45 19.36
CA ASN A 43 20.80 30.03 19.00
C ASN A 43 20.08 29.30 20.15
N TYR A 44 18.90 28.74 19.88
CA TYR A 44 18.26 27.80 20.80
C TYR A 44 18.89 26.42 20.60
N ARG A 45 19.59 25.94 21.64
CA ARG A 45 20.08 24.57 21.75
C ARG A 45 19.06 23.80 22.61
N LEU A 46 18.36 22.84 22.01
CA LEU A 46 17.46 21.93 22.72
C LEU A 46 18.29 20.91 23.50
N THR A 47 18.45 21.13 24.80
CA THR A 47 18.96 20.12 25.75
C THR A 47 17.80 19.30 26.30
N TYR A 48 17.78 18.00 26.00
CA TYR A 48 16.87 17.04 26.57
C TYR A 48 17.28 16.75 28.03
N SER A 49 16.45 17.17 28.99
CA SER A 49 16.52 16.71 30.39
C SER A 49 15.50 15.60 30.58
N ARG A 50 15.97 14.41 30.97
CA ARG A 50 15.16 13.22 31.16
C ARG A 50 14.83 13.10 32.65
N ASP A 51 13.84 13.86 33.12
CA ASP A 51 13.23 13.61 34.42
C ASP A 51 12.06 12.63 34.24
N CYS A 52 12.36 11.34 34.43
CA CYS A 52 11.37 10.28 34.62
C CYS A 52 11.24 9.98 36.11
N ASN A 53 10.03 10.13 36.65
CA ASN A 53 9.53 9.50 37.87
C ASN A 53 8.00 9.37 37.66
N MET A 54 7.30 8.26 37.86
CA MET A 54 7.52 6.93 38.46
C MET A 54 6.61 5.93 37.67
N ILE A 55 6.70 4.60 37.70
CA ILE A 55 6.81 3.64 38.81
C ILE A 55 7.39 2.34 38.22
N ALA A 56 8.53 1.86 38.71
CA ALA A 56 8.92 0.46 38.58
C ALA A 56 9.75 0.05 39.80
N LYS A 57 9.42 -1.14 40.32
CA LYS A 57 9.89 -1.71 41.57
C LYS A 57 11.42 -1.90 41.59
N THR A 58 11.98 -1.57 42.75
CA THR A 58 13.27 -1.96 43.34
C THR A 58 13.93 -3.22 42.78
N SER A 59 15.18 -3.08 42.33
CA SER A 59 16.30 -3.86 42.88
C SER A 59 17.60 -3.07 42.71
N ALA A 60 18.31 -2.87 43.81
CA ALA A 60 19.57 -2.16 43.87
C ALA A 60 20.72 -3.11 43.58
N VAL A 61 21.65 -2.70 42.71
CA VAL A 61 23.08 -3.03 42.86
C VAL A 61 23.84 -1.77 42.46
N THR A 62 24.44 -1.16 43.46
CA THR A 62 25.46 -0.12 43.34
C THR A 62 26.78 -0.81 43.05
N ASP A 63 27.55 -0.30 42.09
CA ASP A 63 29.01 -0.39 42.20
C ASP A 63 29.66 0.85 41.57
N LEU A 64 30.44 1.51 42.42
CA LEU A 64 31.37 2.59 42.12
C LEU A 64 32.45 2.08 41.16
N MET A 65 32.78 2.86 40.13
CA MET A 65 34.17 3.14 39.76
C MET A 65 34.25 4.49 39.05
N THR A 66 34.69 5.50 39.78
CA THR A 66 35.33 6.72 39.26
C THR A 66 36.73 6.35 38.75
N GLY A 67 37.02 6.60 37.47
CA GLY A 67 38.38 6.51 36.96
C GLY A 67 38.49 6.91 35.50
N TYR A 68 39.19 8.01 35.26
CA TYR A 68 39.79 8.43 33.99
C TYR A 68 38.83 8.78 32.84
N LEU A 69 38.58 10.08 32.69
CA LEU A 69 38.20 10.66 31.39
C LEU A 69 39.42 10.59 30.47
N ASP A 70 39.39 9.64 29.54
CA ASP A 70 40.27 9.61 28.38
C ASP A 70 39.60 10.42 27.25
N GLU A 71 40.30 11.42 26.71
CA GLU A 71 39.88 12.25 25.57
C GLU A 71 40.07 11.47 24.26
N THR A 72 39.53 10.26 24.17
CA THR A 72 39.57 9.44 22.95
C THR A 72 38.17 9.31 22.36
N CYS A 73 37.95 10.05 21.26
CA CYS A 73 36.93 9.82 20.24
C CYS A 73 35.55 9.34 20.74
N LEU A 74 34.73 10.28 21.22
CA LEU A 74 33.28 10.17 21.00
C LEU A 74 32.98 10.45 19.52
N THR A 75 33.36 9.52 18.64
CA THR A 75 32.60 9.34 17.41
C THR A 75 31.24 8.81 17.86
N GLU A 76 30.28 9.71 18.09
CA GLU A 76 28.87 9.31 18.08
C GLU A 76 28.65 8.64 16.73
N VAL A 77 28.63 7.31 16.73
CA VAL A 77 28.06 6.56 15.64
C VAL A 77 26.59 6.95 15.67
N VAL A 78 26.24 7.96 14.87
CA VAL A 78 24.85 8.24 14.55
C VAL A 78 24.37 7.00 13.82
N VAL A 79 23.79 6.07 14.57
CA VAL A 79 23.05 4.97 14.00
C VAL A 79 21.85 5.65 13.35
N ASP A 80 21.91 5.88 12.05
CA ASP A 80 20.79 6.35 11.23
C ASP A 80 19.68 5.31 11.33
N LYS A 81 18.88 5.43 12.39
CA LYS A 81 17.73 4.58 12.60
C LYS A 81 16.68 5.03 11.59
N GLU A 82 16.35 4.12 10.67
CA GLU A 82 15.25 4.33 9.73
C GLU A 82 13.98 4.77 10.50
N PRO A 83 13.35 5.89 10.12
CA PRO A 83 12.15 6.37 10.77
C PRO A 83 11.02 5.33 10.74
N SER A 84 10.14 5.35 11.73
CA SER A 84 8.96 4.48 11.74
C SER A 84 8.01 4.82 10.58
N VAL A 85 7.21 3.85 10.12
CA VAL A 85 6.17 4.09 9.11
C VAL A 85 5.26 5.26 9.51
N SER A 86 4.82 5.31 10.77
CA SER A 86 4.00 6.42 11.30
C SER A 86 4.69 7.78 11.16
N THR A 87 6.03 7.82 11.28
CA THR A 87 6.83 9.03 11.07
C THR A 87 6.96 9.38 9.59
N ILE A 88 7.26 8.40 8.73
CA ILE A 88 7.40 8.59 7.27
C ILE A 88 6.11 9.16 6.67
N LEU A 89 4.95 8.66 7.10
CA LEU A 89 3.63 9.14 6.63
C LEU A 89 3.37 10.62 6.92
N MET A 90 4.07 11.19 7.90
CA MET A 90 3.95 12.60 8.29
C MET A 90 5.09 13.47 7.76
N ASN A 91 6.20 12.86 7.33
CA ASN A 91 7.44 13.55 7.02
C ASN A 91 7.90 13.23 5.59
N PHE A 92 7.28 13.90 4.63
CA PHE A 92 7.73 13.93 3.23
C PHE A 92 7.77 15.37 2.74
N GLU A 93 8.83 15.69 2.00
CA GLU A 93 9.18 17.06 1.65
C GLU A 93 8.60 17.47 0.30
N ASN A 94 8.24 18.75 0.19
CA ASN A 94 7.81 19.37 -1.06
C ASN A 94 8.91 20.33 -1.53
N GLU A 95 10.09 19.80 -1.90
CA GLU A 95 11.26 20.62 -2.26
C GLU A 95 10.99 21.63 -3.38
N PHE A 96 10.01 21.35 -4.25
CA PHE A 96 9.63 22.23 -5.35
C PHE A 96 8.84 23.47 -4.90
N ASP A 97 8.26 23.49 -3.69
CA ASP A 97 7.36 24.57 -3.25
C ASP A 97 8.15 25.75 -2.63
N PRO A 98 8.20 26.92 -3.29
CA PRO A 98 8.98 28.06 -2.82
C PRO A 98 8.41 28.72 -1.55
N TYR A 99 7.17 28.40 -1.17
CA TYR A 99 6.52 28.99 0.00
C TYR A 99 6.60 28.12 1.26
N GLY A 100 7.14 26.91 1.16
CA GLY A 100 7.26 25.99 2.28
C GLY A 100 5.91 25.61 2.90
N ALA A 101 4.88 25.40 2.07
CA ALA A 101 3.57 24.99 2.55
C ALA A 101 3.65 23.62 3.24
N THR A 102 3.01 23.52 4.40
CA THR A 102 2.99 22.26 5.18
C THR A 102 2.22 21.15 4.47
N SER A 103 1.21 21.50 3.66
CA SER A 103 0.52 20.55 2.80
C SER A 103 1.04 20.69 1.38
N THR A 104 1.23 19.56 0.69
CA THR A 104 1.58 19.52 -0.73
C THR A 104 0.60 20.37 -1.54
N PRO A 105 1.09 21.35 -2.32
CA PRO A 105 0.26 22.11 -3.25
C PRO A 105 -0.38 21.21 -4.31
N LEU A 106 -1.63 21.51 -4.65
CA LEU A 106 -2.38 20.81 -5.71
C LEU A 106 -2.07 21.45 -7.07
N TYR A 107 -1.40 20.71 -7.94
CA TYR A 107 -1.15 21.11 -9.33
C TYR A 107 -2.30 20.67 -10.23
N GLN A 108 -3.47 21.32 -10.07
CA GLN A 108 -4.64 21.11 -10.93
C GLN A 108 -4.46 21.84 -12.28
N THR A 109 -3.49 21.39 -13.07
CA THR A 109 -3.20 21.87 -14.41
C THR A 109 -2.98 20.69 -15.36
N ALA A 110 -3.21 20.89 -16.65
CA ALA A 110 -2.90 19.90 -17.68
C ALA A 110 -1.49 20.10 -18.26
N THR A 111 -1.05 21.35 -18.42
CA THR A 111 0.19 21.71 -19.13
C THR A 111 1.07 22.64 -18.31
N PHE A 112 2.35 22.65 -18.66
CA PHE A 112 3.38 23.48 -18.04
C PHE A 112 4.08 24.31 -19.11
N LYS A 113 4.39 25.58 -18.79
CA LYS A 113 5.07 26.50 -19.70
C LYS A 113 6.54 26.08 -19.87
N GLN A 114 6.99 25.99 -21.11
CA GLN A 114 8.39 25.70 -21.46
C GLN A 114 9.21 26.99 -21.58
N SER A 115 10.50 26.92 -21.26
CA SER A 115 11.43 28.06 -21.34
C SER A 115 11.79 28.41 -22.79
N SER A 116 11.85 27.41 -23.67
CA SER A 116 12.17 27.55 -25.08
C SER A 116 11.41 26.53 -25.94
N ALA A 117 11.56 26.60 -27.26
CA ALA A 117 10.94 25.66 -28.20
C ALA A 117 11.66 24.30 -28.28
N THR A 118 12.85 24.18 -27.71
CA THR A 118 13.73 22.99 -27.86
C THR A 118 14.09 22.33 -26.55
N GLU A 119 13.80 22.96 -25.41
CA GLU A 119 14.11 22.45 -24.09
C GLU A 119 12.82 22.19 -23.31
N TYR A 120 12.77 21.04 -22.64
CA TYR A 120 11.70 20.70 -21.72
C TYR A 120 12.11 21.03 -20.29
N GLY A 121 11.17 21.61 -19.53
CA GLY A 121 11.27 21.67 -18.07
C GLY A 121 11.06 20.29 -17.44
N ALA A 122 11.09 20.23 -16.10
CA ALA A 122 10.83 18.99 -15.36
C ALA A 122 9.43 18.40 -15.64
N TYR A 123 8.47 19.26 -15.98
CA TYR A 123 7.11 18.87 -16.34
C TYR A 123 6.69 19.59 -17.63
N ASP A 124 5.94 18.88 -18.47
CA ASP A 124 5.36 19.39 -19.71
C ASP A 124 3.84 19.17 -19.76
N TYR A 125 3.39 17.95 -19.45
CA TYR A 125 2.01 17.51 -19.51
C TYR A 125 1.67 16.56 -18.36
N THR A 126 0.56 16.80 -17.64
CA THR A 126 0.16 16.06 -16.43
C THR A 126 -0.01 14.55 -16.64
N ARG A 127 -0.25 14.09 -17.88
CA ARG A 127 -0.25 12.66 -18.22
C ARG A 127 1.13 12.01 -18.07
N GLY A 128 2.21 12.73 -18.42
CA GLY A 128 3.59 12.26 -18.28
C GLY A 128 4.13 12.44 -16.87
N GLY A 129 3.79 13.53 -16.17
CA GLY A 129 4.26 13.77 -14.80
C GLY A 129 3.51 14.93 -14.15
N ASN A 130 3.35 14.92 -12.83
CA ASN A 130 2.68 16.01 -12.11
C ASN A 130 3.26 16.14 -10.69
N PRO A 131 3.64 17.35 -10.22
CA PRO A 131 4.27 17.50 -8.90
C PRO A 131 3.49 16.88 -7.74
N THR A 132 2.16 16.98 -7.74
CA THR A 132 1.33 16.40 -6.68
C THR A 132 1.32 14.86 -6.74
N ARG A 133 1.34 14.28 -7.93
CA ARG A 133 1.41 12.83 -8.12
C ARG A 133 2.80 12.28 -7.77
N ASP A 134 3.86 12.98 -8.17
CA ASP A 134 5.24 12.58 -7.92
C ASP A 134 5.54 12.51 -6.40
N VAL A 135 4.96 13.41 -5.60
CA VAL A 135 5.05 13.33 -4.12
C VAL A 135 4.38 12.07 -3.58
N LEU A 136 3.20 11.70 -4.10
CA LEU A 136 2.51 10.47 -3.70
C LEU A 136 3.29 9.23 -4.12
N GLU A 137 3.75 9.16 -5.37
CA GLU A 137 4.56 8.07 -5.88
C GLU A 137 5.86 7.91 -5.09
N THR A 138 6.52 9.02 -4.73
CA THR A 138 7.70 8.99 -3.87
C THR A 138 7.40 8.48 -2.47
N LEU A 139 6.28 8.91 -1.85
CA LEU A 139 5.86 8.41 -0.54
C LEU A 139 5.58 6.90 -0.59
N MET A 140 4.84 6.43 -1.59
CA MET A 140 4.52 5.00 -1.74
C MET A 140 5.80 4.17 -1.96
N ALA A 141 6.70 4.63 -2.83
CA ALA A 141 7.98 3.96 -3.06
C ALA A 141 8.81 3.82 -1.77
N LYS A 142 8.86 4.88 -0.94
CA LYS A 142 9.53 4.84 0.37
C LYS A 142 8.88 3.85 1.33
N LEU A 143 7.55 3.80 1.39
CA LEU A 143 6.82 2.89 2.29
C LEU A 143 7.02 1.43 1.91
N ASP A 144 7.02 1.12 0.61
CA ASP A 144 7.16 -0.23 0.07
C ASP A 144 8.63 -0.65 -0.15
N LYS A 145 9.58 0.24 0.16
CA LYS A 145 11.02 0.05 -0.13
C LYS A 145 11.29 -0.29 -1.60
N ALA A 146 10.57 0.37 -2.50
CA ALA A 146 10.66 0.20 -3.94
C ALA A 146 11.53 1.28 -4.59
N ASP A 147 12.15 0.97 -5.72
CA ASP A 147 12.90 1.94 -6.53
C ASP A 147 11.99 3.07 -7.06
N ARG A 148 10.74 2.74 -7.39
CA ARG A 148 9.73 3.65 -7.92
C ARG A 148 8.33 3.11 -7.64
N ALA A 149 7.35 4.01 -7.50
CA ALA A 149 5.94 3.65 -7.51
C ALA A 149 5.22 4.45 -8.60
N LEU A 150 4.08 3.93 -9.06
CA LEU A 150 3.26 4.54 -10.11
C LEU A 150 1.80 4.55 -9.66
N CYS A 151 1.18 5.73 -9.69
CA CYS A 151 -0.20 5.91 -9.26
C CYS A 151 -1.15 5.86 -10.46
N PHE A 152 -2.14 4.98 -10.43
CA PHE A 152 -3.13 4.80 -11.49
C PHE A 152 -4.52 5.25 -11.05
N THR A 153 -5.38 5.57 -12.02
CA THR A 153 -6.78 6.00 -11.81
C THR A 153 -7.63 5.01 -10.99
N SER A 154 -7.25 3.73 -10.98
CA SER A 154 -7.80 2.71 -10.09
C SER A 154 -6.84 1.53 -9.93
N GLY A 155 -7.11 0.66 -8.95
CA GLY A 155 -6.43 -0.63 -8.84
C GLY A 155 -6.56 -1.46 -10.12
N MET A 156 -7.74 -1.46 -10.77
CA MET A 156 -7.92 -2.20 -12.04
C MET A 156 -7.05 -1.65 -13.18
N ALA A 157 -6.80 -0.33 -13.22
CA ALA A 157 -5.92 0.26 -14.21
C ALA A 157 -4.45 -0.15 -13.97
N ALA A 158 -4.00 -0.18 -12.70
CA ALA A 158 -2.67 -0.70 -12.36
C ALA A 158 -2.53 -2.18 -12.75
N LEU A 159 -3.52 -3.00 -12.41
CA LEU A 159 -3.57 -4.42 -12.75
C LEU A 159 -3.59 -4.66 -14.27
N SER A 160 -4.31 -3.83 -15.03
CA SER A 160 -4.30 -3.88 -16.49
C SER A 160 -2.92 -3.54 -17.04
N ALA A 161 -2.27 -2.49 -16.55
CA ALA A 161 -0.91 -2.12 -16.99
C ALA A 161 0.11 -3.22 -16.69
N VAL A 162 0.04 -3.87 -15.52
CA VAL A 162 0.88 -5.04 -15.20
C VAL A 162 0.63 -6.19 -16.17
N SER A 163 -0.63 -6.47 -16.52
CA SER A 163 -0.95 -7.51 -17.52
C SER A 163 -0.47 -7.18 -18.94
N HIS A 164 -0.16 -5.91 -19.23
CA HIS A 164 0.36 -5.49 -20.52
C HIS A 164 1.86 -5.77 -20.70
N LEU A 165 2.57 -6.10 -19.62
CA LEU A 165 3.94 -6.61 -19.66
C LEU A 165 4.04 -8.01 -20.30
N VAL A 166 2.92 -8.74 -20.35
CA VAL A 166 2.84 -10.08 -20.94
C VAL A 166 2.36 -9.97 -22.38
N ASN A 167 3.15 -10.52 -23.30
CA ASN A 167 2.96 -10.44 -24.74
C ASN A 167 2.00 -11.53 -25.25
N PRO A 168 1.39 -11.34 -26.42
CA PRO A 168 0.62 -12.40 -27.08
C PRO A 168 1.46 -13.68 -27.25
N GLY A 169 0.88 -14.83 -26.93
CA GLY A 169 1.54 -16.13 -26.92
C GLY A 169 2.18 -16.51 -25.58
N GLU A 170 2.41 -15.53 -24.69
CA GLU A 170 2.95 -15.76 -23.35
C GLU A 170 1.83 -16.08 -22.34
N GLU A 171 2.24 -16.45 -21.13
CA GLU A 171 1.36 -17.05 -20.13
C GLU A 171 1.44 -16.36 -18.75
N ILE A 172 0.28 -16.26 -18.11
CA ILE A 172 0.09 -15.83 -16.72
C ILE A 172 -0.39 -17.04 -15.89
N VAL A 173 0.29 -17.31 -14.78
CA VAL A 173 -0.19 -18.20 -13.71
C VAL A 173 -0.75 -17.34 -12.59
N ALA A 174 -2.02 -17.51 -12.23
CA ALA A 174 -2.67 -16.69 -11.21
C ALA A 174 -3.41 -17.55 -10.18
N GLY A 175 -3.56 -17.02 -8.95
CA GLY A 175 -4.28 -17.68 -7.85
C GLY A 175 -5.79 -17.77 -8.05
N GLU A 176 -6.42 -18.91 -7.78
CA GLU A 176 -7.86 -19.13 -7.99
C GLU A 176 -8.77 -18.28 -7.09
N ASP A 177 -8.35 -18.02 -5.86
CA ASP A 177 -9.04 -17.13 -4.91
C ASP A 177 -8.41 -15.75 -4.94
N ILE A 178 -8.98 -14.86 -5.75
CA ILE A 178 -8.53 -13.48 -5.94
C ILE A 178 -9.75 -12.57 -6.04
N TYR A 179 -9.52 -11.27 -5.91
CA TYR A 179 -10.55 -10.26 -6.18
C TYR A 179 -11.30 -10.52 -7.50
N GLY A 180 -12.64 -10.56 -7.44
CA GLY A 180 -13.49 -10.82 -8.61
C GLY A 180 -13.28 -9.89 -9.81
N GLY A 181 -12.81 -8.64 -9.61
CA GLY A 181 -12.42 -7.77 -10.72
C GLY A 181 -11.16 -8.26 -11.45
N SER A 182 -10.17 -8.77 -10.70
CA SER A 182 -8.98 -9.42 -11.25
C SER A 182 -9.34 -10.70 -11.98
N ASP A 183 -10.25 -11.52 -11.42
CA ASP A 183 -10.72 -12.75 -12.09
C ASP A 183 -11.42 -12.43 -13.42
N ARG A 184 -12.28 -11.40 -13.47
CA ARG A 184 -12.90 -10.94 -14.73
C ARG A 184 -11.87 -10.46 -15.75
N LEU A 185 -10.88 -9.67 -15.31
CA LEU A 185 -9.80 -9.20 -16.20
C LEU A 185 -9.07 -10.40 -16.83
N LEU A 186 -8.65 -11.35 -16.00
CA LEU A 186 -7.88 -12.52 -16.38
C LEU A 186 -8.67 -13.55 -17.19
N SER A 187 -9.99 -13.63 -17.04
CA SER A 187 -10.84 -14.59 -17.75
C SER A 187 -11.45 -14.03 -19.05
N GLU A 188 -11.78 -12.75 -19.10
CA GLU A 188 -12.57 -12.19 -20.21
C GLU A 188 -11.81 -11.18 -21.08
N VAL A 189 -10.78 -10.53 -20.55
CA VAL A 189 -10.05 -9.46 -21.26
C VAL A 189 -8.70 -9.95 -21.74
N ILE A 190 -7.87 -10.48 -20.84
CA ILE A 190 -6.50 -10.90 -21.15
C ILE A 190 -6.43 -12.00 -22.23
N PRO A 191 -7.29 -13.03 -22.22
CA PRO A 191 -7.26 -14.05 -23.27
C PRO A 191 -7.51 -13.52 -24.68
N LYS A 192 -8.28 -12.43 -24.82
CA LYS A 192 -8.54 -11.78 -26.12
C LYS A 192 -7.30 -11.12 -26.73
N ARG A 193 -6.27 -10.86 -25.92
CA ARG A 193 -4.96 -10.36 -26.39
C ARG A 193 -4.03 -11.49 -26.84
N GLY A 194 -4.48 -12.74 -26.79
CA GLY A 194 -3.66 -13.91 -27.12
C GLY A 194 -2.74 -14.36 -25.99
N VAL A 195 -2.95 -13.87 -24.76
CA VAL A 195 -2.21 -14.32 -23.56
C VAL A 195 -2.94 -15.51 -22.94
N VAL A 196 -2.20 -16.55 -22.58
CA VAL A 196 -2.75 -17.73 -21.90
C VAL A 196 -2.84 -17.46 -20.40
N VAL A 197 -3.94 -17.83 -19.76
CA VAL A 197 -4.10 -17.68 -18.30
C VAL A 197 -4.39 -19.05 -17.68
N LYS A 198 -3.50 -19.47 -16.78
CA LYS A 198 -3.67 -20.65 -15.93
C LYS A 198 -4.12 -20.22 -14.53
N ARG A 199 -5.11 -20.91 -13.98
CA ARG A 199 -5.63 -20.69 -12.63
C ARG A 199 -5.16 -21.85 -11.75
N VAL A 200 -4.57 -21.54 -10.59
CA VAL A 200 -4.05 -22.52 -9.63
C VAL A 200 -4.35 -22.12 -8.19
N ASP A 201 -4.40 -23.09 -7.29
CA ASP A 201 -4.29 -22.85 -5.85
C ASP A 201 -2.84 -22.45 -5.50
N THR A 202 -2.64 -21.18 -5.13
CA THR A 202 -1.32 -20.61 -4.79
C THR A 202 -0.85 -20.93 -3.38
N THR A 203 -1.67 -21.59 -2.57
CA THR A 203 -1.22 -22.18 -1.30
C THR A 203 -0.48 -23.50 -1.53
N ASN A 204 -0.68 -24.14 -2.70
CA ASN A 204 -0.04 -25.38 -3.09
C ASN A 204 1.13 -25.13 -4.03
N LEU A 205 2.34 -25.12 -3.48
CA LEU A 205 3.57 -24.83 -4.20
C LEU A 205 3.85 -25.84 -5.34
N ASP A 206 3.50 -27.11 -5.17
CA ASP A 206 3.68 -28.15 -6.19
C ASP A 206 2.77 -27.92 -7.41
N MET A 207 1.51 -27.53 -7.16
CA MET A 207 0.57 -27.19 -8.24
C MET A 207 1.07 -26.00 -9.05
N VAL A 208 1.63 -25.00 -8.37
CA VAL A 208 2.14 -23.81 -9.02
C VAL A 208 3.40 -24.14 -9.82
N ALA A 209 4.36 -24.84 -9.23
CA ALA A 209 5.56 -25.30 -9.93
C ALA A 209 5.22 -26.13 -11.18
N SER A 210 4.18 -26.97 -11.10
CA SER A 210 3.68 -27.77 -12.23
C SER A 210 2.98 -26.94 -13.30
N ALA A 211 2.39 -25.80 -12.93
CA ALA A 211 1.71 -24.91 -13.87
C ALA A 211 2.68 -24.00 -14.63
N ILE A 212 3.84 -23.69 -14.05
CA ILE A 212 4.87 -22.86 -14.67
C ILE A 212 5.54 -23.62 -15.83
N GLY A 213 5.59 -22.97 -16.98
CA GLY A 213 6.26 -23.46 -18.18
C GLY A 213 7.15 -22.38 -18.82
N PRO A 214 7.77 -22.68 -19.99
CA PRO A 214 8.68 -21.75 -20.66
C PRO A 214 8.02 -20.43 -21.10
N GLU A 215 6.71 -20.46 -21.36
CA GLU A 215 5.93 -19.29 -21.75
C GLU A 215 5.41 -18.47 -20.56
N THR A 216 5.54 -18.96 -19.33
CA THR A 216 5.08 -18.24 -18.14
C THR A 216 5.97 -17.02 -17.88
N LYS A 217 5.38 -15.82 -17.94
CA LYS A 217 6.09 -14.54 -17.68
C LYS A 217 5.59 -13.79 -16.46
N LEU A 218 4.44 -14.19 -15.91
CA LEU A 218 3.88 -13.56 -14.72
C LEU A 218 3.23 -14.59 -13.81
N VAL A 219 3.62 -14.56 -12.54
CA VAL A 219 2.91 -15.24 -11.45
C VAL A 219 2.17 -14.17 -10.64
N TRP A 220 0.85 -14.30 -10.53
CA TRP A 220 -0.01 -13.32 -9.87
C TRP A 220 -0.59 -13.89 -8.58
N LEU A 221 -0.18 -13.29 -7.46
CA LEU A 221 -0.55 -13.70 -6.10
C LEU A 221 -1.46 -12.66 -5.41
N GLU A 222 -2.27 -13.14 -4.47
CA GLU A 222 -3.00 -12.34 -3.49
C GLU A 222 -2.94 -13.09 -2.15
N SER A 223 -2.46 -12.45 -1.07
CA SER A 223 -2.31 -13.10 0.24
C SER A 223 -2.38 -12.07 1.38
N PRO A 224 -3.31 -12.20 2.35
CA PRO A 224 -4.41 -13.17 2.37
C PRO A 224 -5.35 -12.99 1.16
N THR A 225 -5.89 -14.09 0.65
CA THR A 225 -6.83 -14.05 -0.48
C THR A 225 -8.17 -13.43 -0.10
N ASN A 226 -8.91 -12.92 -1.09
CA ASN A 226 -10.24 -12.34 -0.92
C ASN A 226 -11.30 -13.24 -1.57
N PRO A 227 -12.31 -13.74 -0.83
CA PRO A 227 -12.63 -13.46 0.58
C PRO A 227 -12.17 -14.55 1.56
N GLN A 228 -11.53 -15.64 1.12
CA GLN A 228 -11.31 -16.83 1.96
C GLN A 228 -10.11 -16.73 2.89
N GLN A 229 -9.28 -15.68 2.77
CA GLN A 229 -8.12 -15.41 3.63
C GLN A 229 -7.05 -16.52 3.61
N GLN A 230 -6.94 -17.23 2.49
CA GLN A 230 -5.88 -18.22 2.27
C GLN A 230 -4.52 -17.53 2.19
N ILE A 231 -3.46 -18.19 2.68
CA ILE A 231 -2.11 -17.61 2.79
C ILE A 231 -1.17 -18.34 1.84
N SER A 232 -0.55 -17.59 0.93
CA SER A 232 0.50 -18.10 0.03
C SER A 232 1.88 -17.74 0.58
N ASP A 233 2.89 -18.61 0.42
CA ASP A 233 4.26 -18.36 0.92
C ASP A 233 5.05 -17.48 -0.07
N ILE A 234 4.91 -16.16 0.08
CA ILE A 234 5.50 -15.17 -0.83
C ILE A 234 7.03 -15.31 -0.88
N ARG A 235 7.67 -15.64 0.25
CA ARG A 235 9.13 -15.79 0.27
C ARG A 235 9.56 -16.98 -0.54
N HIS A 236 8.90 -18.12 -0.40
CA HIS A 236 9.21 -19.31 -1.17
C HIS A 236 8.98 -19.09 -2.67
N TYR A 237 7.95 -18.33 -3.05
CA TYR A 237 7.77 -17.91 -4.44
C TYR A 237 9.01 -17.18 -4.97
N VAL A 238 9.46 -16.15 -4.25
CA VAL A 238 10.58 -15.30 -4.66
C VAL A 238 11.93 -16.03 -4.64
N SER A 239 12.14 -16.97 -3.70
CA SER A 239 13.41 -17.70 -3.59
C SER A 239 13.53 -18.86 -4.56
N ASP A 240 12.45 -19.63 -4.74
CA ASP A 240 12.56 -21.00 -5.27
C ASP A 240 11.68 -21.26 -6.51
N ILE A 241 10.65 -20.44 -6.75
CA ILE A 241 9.68 -20.67 -7.84
C ILE A 241 9.88 -19.70 -9.00
N VAL A 242 10.00 -18.41 -8.71
CA VAL A 242 10.12 -17.37 -9.74
C VAL A 242 11.53 -16.83 -9.79
N SER A 243 11.96 -16.44 -11.00
CA SER A 243 13.15 -15.62 -11.18
C SER A 243 12.74 -14.33 -11.87
N THR A 244 13.29 -13.20 -11.40
CA THR A 244 13.06 -11.92 -12.06
C THR A 244 13.77 -11.92 -13.41
N VAL A 245 13.03 -11.69 -14.49
CA VAL A 245 13.59 -11.46 -15.82
C VAL A 245 13.87 -9.97 -15.97
N GLY A 246 15.15 -9.57 -16.07
CA GLY A 246 15.55 -8.18 -16.19
C GLY A 246 15.84 -7.48 -14.86
N THR A 247 15.86 -6.14 -14.87
CA THR A 247 16.10 -5.30 -13.67
C THR A 247 14.80 -4.63 -13.23
N TRP A 248 14.65 -4.39 -11.92
CA TRP A 248 13.50 -3.66 -11.35
C TRP A 248 13.35 -2.26 -11.97
N SER A 249 14.47 -1.60 -12.23
CA SER A 249 14.52 -0.31 -12.94
C SER A 249 13.89 -0.38 -14.33
N ARG A 250 14.21 -1.42 -15.10
CA ARG A 250 13.65 -1.62 -16.44
C ARG A 250 12.15 -1.87 -16.38
N LEU A 251 11.72 -2.69 -15.43
CA LEU A 251 10.29 -2.99 -15.23
C LEU A 251 9.51 -1.71 -14.87
N GLY A 252 10.09 -0.86 -14.03
CA GLY A 252 9.52 0.45 -13.69
C GLY A 252 9.36 1.36 -14.91
N GLU A 253 10.33 1.38 -15.82
CA GLU A 253 10.23 2.14 -17.08
C GLU A 253 9.19 1.57 -18.04
N GLU A 254 9.07 0.24 -18.16
CA GLU A 254 8.04 -0.40 -18.98
C GLU A 254 6.63 -0.10 -18.45
N LEU A 255 6.43 -0.16 -17.13
CA LEU A 255 5.16 0.21 -16.50
C LEU A 255 4.84 1.71 -16.64
N TYR A 256 5.85 2.59 -16.49
CA TYR A 256 5.67 4.02 -16.71
C TYR A 256 5.28 4.32 -18.17
N PHE A 257 5.89 3.61 -19.12
CA PHE A 257 5.51 3.72 -20.53
C PHE A 257 4.02 3.40 -20.74
N PHE A 258 3.48 2.34 -20.12
CA PHE A 258 2.04 2.05 -20.18
C PHE A 258 1.19 3.10 -19.47
N GLN A 259 1.54 3.50 -18.25
CA GLN A 259 0.82 4.54 -17.49
C GLN A 259 0.67 5.83 -18.32
N ASN A 260 1.75 6.28 -18.94
CA ASN A 260 1.78 7.49 -19.77
C ASN A 260 1.05 7.29 -21.11
N SER A 261 1.30 6.18 -21.81
CA SER A 261 0.75 5.93 -23.15
C SER A 261 -0.76 5.68 -23.14
N GLU A 262 -1.25 5.00 -22.12
CA GLU A 262 -2.69 4.72 -21.94
C GLU A 262 -3.42 5.84 -21.20
N GLY A 263 -2.67 6.80 -20.65
CA GLY A 263 -3.22 7.94 -19.93
C GLY A 263 -3.94 7.56 -18.64
N ALA A 264 -3.48 6.49 -17.99
CA ALA A 264 -4.14 5.92 -16.82
C ALA A 264 -3.56 6.40 -15.48
N GLY A 265 -2.64 7.36 -15.50
CA GLY A 265 -2.07 7.98 -14.30
C GLY A 265 -3.14 8.67 -13.44
N LEU A 266 -3.02 8.58 -12.11
CA LEU A 266 -3.98 9.16 -11.18
C LEU A 266 -4.02 10.70 -11.30
N ALA A 267 -5.23 11.28 -11.19
CA ALA A 267 -5.42 12.72 -11.31
C ALA A 267 -4.83 13.47 -10.10
N PRO A 268 -4.36 14.73 -10.25
CA PRO A 268 -3.70 15.46 -9.17
C PRO A 268 -4.57 15.65 -7.91
N PHE A 269 -5.87 15.89 -8.08
CA PHE A 269 -6.80 16.01 -6.95
C PHE A 269 -6.90 14.71 -6.15
N ASP A 270 -7.04 13.58 -6.83
CA ASP A 270 -7.10 12.27 -6.18
C ASP A 270 -5.77 11.92 -5.50
N CYS A 271 -4.64 12.28 -6.13
CA CYS A 271 -3.31 12.14 -5.50
C CYS A 271 -3.23 12.94 -4.19
N TRP A 272 -3.74 14.18 -4.19
CA TRP A 272 -3.78 15.02 -3.01
C TRP A 272 -4.66 14.42 -1.89
N ILE A 273 -5.82 13.83 -2.24
CA ILE A 273 -6.67 13.14 -1.28
C ILE A 273 -5.98 11.89 -0.71
N CYS A 274 -5.28 11.11 -1.54
CA CYS A 274 -4.45 9.98 -1.08
C CYS A 274 -3.35 10.45 -0.13
N LEU A 275 -2.61 11.51 -0.47
CA LEU A 275 -1.58 12.11 0.41
C LEU A 275 -2.17 12.60 1.74
N ARG A 276 -3.40 13.13 1.73
CA ARG A 276 -4.11 13.51 2.95
C ARG A 276 -4.51 12.29 3.78
N GLY A 277 -5.06 11.25 3.15
CA GLY A 277 -5.51 10.02 3.82
C GLY A 277 -4.37 9.14 4.33
N ALA A 278 -3.22 9.13 3.65
CA ALA A 278 -2.04 8.35 4.03
C ALA A 278 -1.52 8.74 5.43
N LYS A 279 -1.61 10.02 5.80
CA LYS A 279 -1.17 10.55 7.10
C LYS A 279 -1.77 9.82 8.31
N THR A 280 -2.99 9.29 8.18
CA THR A 280 -3.66 8.53 9.25
C THR A 280 -3.64 7.02 9.04
N MET A 281 -2.92 6.52 8.03
CA MET A 281 -2.91 5.10 7.69
C MET A 281 -2.50 4.21 8.85
N ALA A 282 -1.37 4.49 9.50
CA ALA A 282 -0.90 3.69 10.63
C ALA A 282 -1.92 3.63 11.78
N LEU A 283 -2.50 4.79 12.15
CA LEU A 283 -3.53 4.89 13.20
C LEU A 283 -4.80 4.11 12.85
N ARG A 284 -5.25 4.22 11.59
CA ARG A 284 -6.44 3.50 11.12
C ARG A 284 -6.20 1.99 11.13
N VAL A 285 -5.09 1.53 10.55
CA VAL A 285 -4.78 0.10 10.44
C VAL A 285 -4.60 -0.54 11.82
N GLU A 286 -3.95 0.14 12.75
CA GLU A 286 -3.81 -0.32 14.15
C GLU A 286 -5.18 -0.58 14.78
N ARG A 287 -6.05 0.44 14.82
CA ARG A 287 -7.40 0.30 15.41
C ARG A 287 -8.27 -0.70 14.66
N GLN A 288 -8.26 -0.69 13.33
CA GLN A 288 -9.05 -1.62 12.52
C GLN A 288 -8.62 -3.08 12.77
N GLN A 289 -7.32 -3.33 12.91
CA GLN A 289 -6.80 -4.67 13.20
C GLN A 289 -7.16 -5.13 14.62
N GLU A 290 -7.02 -4.27 15.62
CA GLU A 290 -7.44 -4.56 17.00
C GLU A 290 -8.94 -4.93 17.06
N ASN A 291 -9.78 -4.17 16.38
CA ASN A 291 -11.20 -4.44 16.29
C ASN A 291 -11.49 -5.76 15.57
N ALA A 292 -10.81 -6.03 14.45
CA ALA A 292 -11.00 -7.26 13.69
C ALA A 292 -10.60 -8.51 14.47
N GLN A 293 -9.52 -8.46 15.25
CA GLN A 293 -9.12 -9.56 16.13
C GLN A 293 -10.23 -9.90 17.13
N LYS A 294 -10.76 -8.90 17.85
CA LYS A 294 -11.83 -9.11 18.84
C LYS A 294 -13.12 -9.63 18.20
N ILE A 295 -13.49 -9.10 17.03
CA ILE A 295 -14.67 -9.58 16.29
C ILE A 295 -14.46 -11.02 15.80
N ALA A 296 -13.27 -11.36 15.30
CA ALA A 296 -12.94 -12.72 14.87
C ALA A 296 -13.03 -13.72 16.04
N GLU A 297 -12.52 -13.36 17.22
CA GLU A 297 -12.60 -14.18 18.43
C GLU A 297 -14.04 -14.37 18.91
N PHE A 298 -14.83 -13.28 18.92
CA PHE A 298 -16.27 -13.35 19.22
C PHE A 298 -16.98 -14.31 18.27
N LEU A 299 -16.83 -14.11 16.95
CA LEU A 299 -17.46 -14.95 15.92
C LEU A 299 -17.02 -16.41 16.03
N ALA A 300 -15.73 -16.67 16.28
CA ALA A 300 -15.20 -18.03 16.41
C ALA A 300 -15.78 -18.80 17.61
N SER A 301 -16.28 -18.07 18.62
CA SER A 301 -16.94 -18.66 19.80
C SER A 301 -18.47 -18.69 19.69
N HIS A 302 -19.06 -18.07 18.67
CA HIS A 302 -20.51 -17.90 18.57
C HIS A 302 -21.20 -19.18 18.03
N PRO A 303 -22.25 -19.70 18.68
CA PRO A 303 -22.83 -21.02 18.35
C PRO A 303 -23.51 -21.11 16.97
N LEU A 304 -23.88 -19.98 16.36
CA LEU A 304 -24.47 -19.91 15.02
C LEU A 304 -23.45 -19.65 13.91
N VAL A 305 -22.15 -19.60 14.23
CA VAL A 305 -21.07 -19.42 13.27
C VAL A 305 -20.35 -20.76 13.11
N THR A 306 -20.27 -21.25 11.88
CA THR A 306 -19.70 -22.58 11.58
C THR A 306 -18.21 -22.51 11.31
N LYS A 307 -17.73 -21.37 10.77
CA LYS A 307 -16.33 -21.18 10.39
C LYS A 307 -15.99 -19.70 10.36
N VAL A 308 -14.78 -19.34 10.78
CA VAL A 308 -14.22 -17.98 10.66
C VAL A 308 -12.88 -18.07 9.93
N ASN A 309 -12.73 -17.29 8.86
CA ASN A 309 -11.48 -17.11 8.14
C ASN A 309 -10.88 -15.76 8.54
N TYR A 310 -9.88 -15.80 9.41
CA TYR A 310 -9.07 -14.64 9.79
C TYR A 310 -7.66 -15.10 10.15
N ALA A 311 -6.65 -14.54 9.48
CA ALA A 311 -5.26 -14.95 9.68
C ALA A 311 -4.75 -14.72 11.12
N GLY A 312 -5.40 -13.83 11.88
CA GLY A 312 -5.07 -13.54 13.28
C GLY A 312 -5.54 -14.62 14.28
N LEU A 313 -6.43 -15.53 13.87
CA LEU A 313 -6.87 -16.62 14.74
C LEU A 313 -5.81 -17.72 14.81
N PRO A 314 -5.46 -18.26 16.00
CA PRO A 314 -4.46 -19.32 16.15
C PRO A 314 -4.78 -20.61 15.37
N ASN A 315 -6.06 -20.89 15.16
CA ASN A 315 -6.53 -22.08 14.44
C ASN A 315 -6.60 -21.87 12.91
N HIS A 316 -6.27 -20.67 12.40
CA HIS A 316 -6.24 -20.44 10.96
C HIS A 316 -5.09 -21.23 10.32
N PRO A 317 -5.32 -22.04 9.26
CA PRO A 317 -4.30 -22.91 8.69
C PRO A 317 -3.02 -22.17 8.26
N GLY A 318 -3.16 -20.93 7.79
CA GLY A 318 -2.05 -20.08 7.39
C GLY A 318 -1.50 -19.15 8.49
N HIS A 319 -1.94 -19.25 9.74
CA HIS A 319 -1.58 -18.29 10.81
C HIS A 319 -0.05 -18.13 10.98
N ALA A 320 0.65 -19.24 11.20
CA ALA A 320 2.09 -19.22 11.41
C ALA A 320 2.85 -18.68 10.17
N LEU A 321 2.44 -19.09 8.97
CA LEU A 321 3.01 -18.61 7.71
C LEU A 321 2.78 -17.11 7.55
N HIS A 322 1.56 -16.63 7.79
CA HIS A 322 1.19 -15.22 7.70
C HIS A 322 2.07 -14.36 8.59
N TYR A 323 2.18 -14.69 9.88
CA TYR A 323 3.03 -13.94 10.82
C TYR A 323 4.52 -14.08 10.57
N SER A 324 4.95 -15.10 9.81
CA SER A 324 6.33 -15.16 9.34
C SER A 324 6.63 -14.03 8.35
N GLN A 325 5.67 -13.59 7.54
CA GLN A 325 5.86 -12.67 6.41
C GLN A 325 5.07 -11.35 6.50
N ALA A 326 4.21 -11.19 7.50
CA ALA A 326 3.42 -9.99 7.77
C ALA A 326 3.46 -9.61 9.25
N LYS A 327 3.33 -8.31 9.54
CA LYS A 327 3.38 -7.76 10.92
C LYS A 327 2.03 -7.79 11.64
N GLY A 328 0.96 -8.16 10.95
CA GLY A 328 -0.41 -8.15 11.48
C GLY A 328 -1.40 -8.76 10.49
N ALA A 329 -2.55 -9.20 10.99
CA ALA A 329 -3.58 -9.91 10.22
C ALA A 329 -4.52 -9.00 9.42
N GLY A 330 -4.39 -7.68 9.56
CA GLY A 330 -5.28 -6.72 8.90
C GLY A 330 -6.68 -6.70 9.48
N SER A 331 -7.63 -6.13 8.74
CA SER A 331 -8.98 -5.82 9.24
C SER A 331 -10.13 -6.41 8.44
N VAL A 332 -9.82 -7.31 7.52
CA VAL A 332 -10.82 -8.05 6.75
C VAL A 332 -10.88 -9.47 7.29
N LEU A 333 -12.09 -9.97 7.49
CA LEU A 333 -12.35 -11.35 7.85
C LEU A 333 -13.60 -11.84 7.12
N SER A 334 -13.76 -13.16 7.06
CA SER A 334 -15.00 -13.77 6.59
C SER A 334 -15.46 -14.88 7.52
N PHE A 335 -16.75 -15.19 7.51
CA PHE A 335 -17.31 -16.27 8.31
C PHE A 335 -18.53 -16.89 7.63
N GLU A 336 -18.80 -18.14 7.98
CA GLU A 336 -19.92 -18.95 7.47
C GLU A 336 -20.90 -19.20 8.61
N THR A 337 -22.18 -19.36 8.28
CA THR A 337 -23.25 -19.65 9.26
C THR A 337 -23.87 -21.03 9.01
N GLY A 338 -23.57 -21.66 7.88
CA GLY A 338 -24.24 -22.85 7.38
C GLY A 338 -25.63 -22.59 6.80
N SER A 339 -26.12 -21.33 6.83
CA SER A 339 -27.47 -20.97 6.39
C SER A 339 -27.45 -19.66 5.60
N LEU A 340 -27.74 -19.73 4.30
CA LEU A 340 -27.89 -18.52 3.48
C LEU A 340 -28.98 -17.59 4.02
N ALA A 341 -30.05 -18.14 4.60
CA ALA A 341 -31.13 -17.34 5.18
C ALA A 341 -30.65 -16.53 6.39
N LEU A 342 -29.87 -17.17 7.28
CA LEU A 342 -29.26 -16.49 8.41
C LEU A 342 -28.22 -15.46 7.94
N SER A 343 -27.32 -15.84 7.02
CA SER A 343 -26.28 -14.93 6.56
C SER A 343 -26.85 -13.68 5.88
N LYS A 344 -27.92 -13.85 5.07
CA LYS A 344 -28.65 -12.72 4.49
C LYS A 344 -29.26 -11.84 5.58
N HIS A 345 -29.91 -12.45 6.58
CA HIS A 345 -30.49 -11.72 7.70
C HIS A 345 -29.44 -10.90 8.45
N VAL A 346 -28.27 -11.47 8.75
CA VAL A 346 -27.17 -10.77 9.43
C VAL A 346 -26.70 -9.54 8.63
N VAL A 347 -26.46 -9.74 7.32
CA VAL A 347 -26.02 -8.66 6.42
C VAL A 347 -27.06 -7.54 6.33
N GLU A 348 -28.35 -7.87 6.32
CA GLU A 348 -29.44 -6.90 6.17
C GLU A 348 -29.88 -6.21 7.49
N ASN A 349 -29.58 -6.81 8.66
CA ASN A 349 -30.08 -6.34 9.97
C ASN A 349 -29.00 -5.79 10.92
N THR A 350 -27.72 -5.83 10.52
CA THR A 350 -26.69 -5.05 11.20
C THR A 350 -26.93 -3.55 10.95
N LYS A 351 -26.89 -2.75 12.02
CA LYS A 351 -27.15 -1.30 11.96
C LYS A 351 -25.88 -0.48 11.76
N TYR A 352 -24.74 -0.99 12.23
CA TYR A 352 -23.46 -0.30 12.19
C TYR A 352 -22.58 -0.76 11.04
N PHE A 353 -22.94 -1.82 10.32
CA PHE A 353 -22.21 -2.25 9.14
C PHE A 353 -22.91 -1.77 7.86
N GLY A 354 -22.19 -1.06 7.01
CA GLY A 354 -22.71 -0.65 5.70
C GLY A 354 -22.67 -1.80 4.71
N ILE A 355 -23.79 -2.13 4.07
CA ILE A 355 -23.83 -3.13 2.99
C ILE A 355 -23.19 -2.53 1.74
N THR A 356 -21.94 -2.91 1.45
CA THR A 356 -21.21 -2.40 0.27
C THR A 356 -20.04 -3.30 -0.13
N VAL A 357 -19.51 -3.09 -1.32
CA VAL A 357 -18.24 -3.66 -1.79
C VAL A 357 -17.05 -2.84 -1.26
N SER A 358 -15.83 -3.28 -1.55
CA SER A 358 -14.57 -2.68 -1.05
C SER A 358 -14.26 -3.03 0.43
N PHE A 359 -13.16 -2.48 0.96
CA PHE A 359 -12.69 -2.62 2.33
C PHE A 359 -11.71 -1.49 2.68
N GLY A 360 -11.26 -1.43 3.94
CA GLY A 360 -10.18 -0.53 4.38
C GLY A 360 -10.61 0.91 4.70
N THR A 361 -11.90 1.23 4.59
CA THR A 361 -12.45 2.52 5.02
C THR A 361 -12.56 2.61 6.54
N VAL A 362 -12.72 3.82 7.09
CA VAL A 362 -12.94 4.02 8.53
C VAL A 362 -14.28 3.47 9.02
N LYS A 363 -15.23 3.22 8.12
CA LYS A 363 -16.56 2.66 8.41
C LYS A 363 -16.52 1.14 8.27
N SER A 364 -17.15 0.44 9.20
CA SER A 364 -17.36 -1.01 9.12
C SER A 364 -18.33 -1.37 7.99
N LEU A 365 -17.97 -2.36 7.17
CA LEU A 365 -18.71 -2.80 5.99
C LEU A 365 -18.98 -4.30 6.06
N ILE A 366 -20.12 -4.74 5.53
CA ILE A 366 -20.54 -6.14 5.49
C ILE A 366 -21.06 -6.49 4.10
N SER A 367 -20.85 -7.73 3.66
CA SER A 367 -21.23 -8.16 2.31
C SER A 367 -21.37 -9.68 2.22
N LEU A 368 -22.16 -10.15 1.25
CA LEU A 368 -22.15 -11.54 0.78
C LEU A 368 -21.35 -11.61 -0.54
N PRO A 369 -20.09 -12.07 -0.53
CA PRO A 369 -19.23 -12.02 -1.71
C PRO A 369 -19.85 -12.72 -2.93
N SER A 370 -20.46 -13.88 -2.72
CA SER A 370 -21.15 -14.71 -3.73
C SER A 370 -22.27 -13.99 -4.51
N PHE A 371 -22.88 -12.97 -3.92
CA PHE A 371 -23.97 -12.20 -4.52
C PHE A 371 -23.57 -10.76 -4.87
N MET A 372 -22.34 -10.36 -4.55
CA MET A 372 -21.85 -9.00 -4.73
C MET A 372 -20.51 -9.00 -5.49
N SER A 373 -19.38 -8.91 -4.80
CA SER A 373 -18.05 -8.71 -5.40
C SER A 373 -17.57 -9.87 -6.28
N HIS A 374 -18.06 -11.09 -6.03
CA HIS A 374 -17.70 -12.30 -6.76
C HIS A 374 -18.87 -12.85 -7.59
N ALA A 375 -19.95 -12.08 -7.76
CA ALA A 375 -21.12 -12.50 -8.53
C ALA A 375 -20.80 -12.78 -10.02
N VAL A 376 -19.71 -12.21 -10.53
CA VAL A 376 -19.23 -12.47 -11.90
C VAL A 376 -18.66 -13.89 -12.07
N ILE A 377 -18.20 -14.52 -10.99
CA ILE A 377 -17.65 -15.88 -11.04
C ILE A 377 -18.81 -16.87 -11.13
N PRO A 378 -18.84 -17.76 -12.15
CA PRO A 378 -19.92 -18.75 -12.32
C PRO A 378 -20.12 -19.59 -11.06
N LYS A 379 -21.37 -19.93 -10.73
CA LYS A 379 -21.73 -20.63 -9.48
C LYS A 379 -20.95 -21.94 -9.29
N GLU A 380 -20.80 -22.74 -10.34
CA GLU A 380 -20.06 -24.00 -10.26
C GLU A 380 -18.56 -23.78 -10.00
N VAL A 381 -18.00 -22.69 -10.54
CA VAL A 381 -16.59 -22.31 -10.28
C VAL A 381 -16.43 -21.83 -8.84
N ARG A 382 -17.36 -21.00 -8.33
CA ARG A 382 -17.36 -20.58 -6.91
C ARG A 382 -17.41 -21.79 -5.98
N LYS A 383 -18.32 -22.73 -6.25
CA LYS A 383 -18.44 -23.97 -5.48
C LYS A 383 -17.18 -24.82 -5.54
N ALA A 384 -16.57 -24.97 -6.72
CA ALA A 384 -15.32 -25.71 -6.88
C ALA A 384 -14.15 -25.07 -6.11
N ARG A 385 -14.14 -23.74 -5.98
CA ARG A 385 -13.15 -22.96 -5.22
C ARG A 385 -13.47 -22.83 -3.72
N GLY A 386 -14.51 -23.50 -3.22
CA GLY A 386 -14.88 -23.45 -1.80
C GLY A 386 -15.62 -22.18 -1.36
N LEU A 387 -16.05 -21.32 -2.30
CA LEU A 387 -16.81 -20.11 -1.99
C LEU A 387 -18.31 -20.45 -1.84
N THR A 388 -18.76 -20.58 -0.59
CA THR A 388 -20.15 -20.87 -0.27
C THR A 388 -21.06 -19.66 -0.49
N ASP A 389 -22.36 -19.90 -0.67
CA ASP A 389 -23.34 -18.82 -0.83
C ASP A 389 -23.61 -18.10 0.52
N ASP A 390 -23.39 -18.75 1.66
CA ASP A 390 -23.61 -18.20 3.00
C ASP A 390 -22.40 -17.46 3.59
N LEU A 391 -21.26 -17.42 2.89
CA LEU A 391 -20.07 -16.70 3.36
C LEU A 391 -20.36 -15.20 3.49
N ILE A 392 -20.17 -14.65 4.68
CA ILE A 392 -20.18 -13.22 4.95
C ILE A 392 -18.75 -12.72 5.00
N ARG A 393 -18.47 -11.57 4.39
CA ARG A 393 -17.20 -10.85 4.53
C ARG A 393 -17.45 -9.52 5.22
N ILE A 394 -16.64 -9.24 6.24
CA ILE A 394 -16.63 -7.99 6.99
C ILE A 394 -15.30 -7.26 6.73
N SER A 395 -15.38 -5.96 6.47
CA SER A 395 -14.25 -5.02 6.59
C SER A 395 -14.46 -4.19 7.84
N VAL A 396 -13.64 -4.41 8.86
CA VAL A 396 -13.80 -3.76 10.16
C VAL A 396 -13.23 -2.35 10.14
N GLY A 397 -14.02 -1.40 10.62
CA GLY A 397 -13.69 0.02 10.72
C GLY A 397 -13.06 0.39 12.07
N ILE A 398 -13.09 1.68 12.39
CA ILE A 398 -12.49 2.25 13.61
C ILE A 398 -13.52 2.60 14.69
N GLU A 399 -14.76 2.14 14.56
CA GLU A 399 -15.81 2.33 15.56
C GLU A 399 -15.44 1.67 16.90
N ASP A 400 -16.26 1.91 17.93
CA ASP A 400 -16.17 1.16 19.17
C ASP A 400 -16.46 -0.32 18.91
N VAL A 401 -15.56 -1.19 19.34
CA VAL A 401 -15.66 -2.62 19.03
C VAL A 401 -16.81 -3.30 19.77
N ASP A 402 -17.17 -2.81 20.96
CA ASP A 402 -18.25 -3.39 21.75
C ASP A 402 -19.61 -3.11 21.09
N ASP A 403 -19.77 -1.92 20.47
CA ASP A 403 -20.93 -1.58 19.64
C ASP A 403 -21.03 -2.49 18.40
N LEU A 404 -19.90 -2.75 17.72
CA LEU A 404 -19.85 -3.62 16.55
C LEU A 404 -20.18 -5.07 16.90
N ILE A 405 -19.66 -5.58 18.01
CA ILE A 405 -19.93 -6.94 18.49
C ILE A 405 -21.40 -7.08 18.91
N ALA A 406 -21.94 -6.11 19.66
CA ALA A 406 -23.34 -6.14 20.07
C ALA A 406 -24.32 -6.12 18.88
N ASP A 407 -24.00 -5.36 17.83
CA ASP A 407 -24.78 -5.30 16.60
C ASP A 407 -24.75 -6.65 15.84
N LEU A 408 -23.58 -7.27 15.72
CA LEU A 408 -23.45 -8.61 15.12
C LEU A 408 -24.18 -9.68 15.93
N ASP A 409 -24.02 -9.69 17.26
CA ASP A 409 -24.68 -10.62 18.16
C ASP A 409 -26.21 -10.53 18.06
N HIS A 410 -26.74 -9.31 18.03
CA HIS A 410 -28.17 -9.07 17.84
C HIS A 410 -28.66 -9.61 16.49
N ALA A 411 -27.94 -9.33 15.40
CA ALA A 411 -28.31 -9.77 14.07
C ALA A 411 -28.25 -11.31 13.95
N LEU A 412 -27.24 -11.96 14.54
CA LEU A 412 -27.11 -13.42 14.57
C LEU A 412 -28.26 -14.07 15.36
N LYS A 413 -28.62 -13.53 16.53
CA LYS A 413 -29.65 -14.11 17.42
C LYS A 413 -31.09 -13.93 16.94
N THR A 414 -31.35 -12.91 16.12
CA THR A 414 -32.70 -12.60 15.62
C THR A 414 -33.01 -13.21 14.26
N GLY A 415 -32.02 -13.83 13.63
CA GLY A 415 -32.17 -14.45 12.31
C GLY A 415 -32.84 -15.81 12.33
N PRO A 416 -33.33 -16.28 11.17
CA PRO A 416 -33.87 -17.63 11.03
C PRO A 416 -32.74 -18.67 11.13
N VAL A 417 -32.83 -19.57 12.10
CA VAL A 417 -31.90 -20.70 12.29
C VAL A 417 -32.36 -21.92 11.51
#